data_AF-A0A3L6S8V4-F1
#
_entry.id   AF-A0A3L6S8V4-F1
#
_cell.length_a   1.000
_cell.length_b   1.000
_cell.length_c   1.000
_cell.angle_alpha   90.00
_cell.angle_beta   90.00
_cell.angle_gamma   90.00
#
_symmetry.space_group_name_H-M   'P 1'
#
loop_
_entity.id
_entity.type
_entity.pdbx_description
1 polymer ?
#
loop_
_entity_poly.entity_id
_entity_poly.type
_entity_poly.pdbx_seq_one_letter_code
_entity_poly.pdbx_strand_id
1 'polypeptide(L)'
;MRVHRFPELPGPCFSVDVKFSVGDKVFWADLSQGVAYSDLRQGGSVVDFVFIKLPDGYQQVDFQQGLPPAKMSRTMACVQGSIKFVCIDHGVTPPGNKMMKVWTLDLDRREWNEDKSLTCPWEELWMKACTMNARLKGVERPLEPRYPVLMPDGVLCLLLPKTRHKRGVRVKKPDYICNYHGLTGA
;
A
#
# COMPACT_ATOMS: atom_id res chain seq x y z
N MET A 1 8.68 33.21 3.30
CA MET A 1 8.22 31.91 2.77
C MET A 1 8.98 31.66 1.48
N ARG A 2 9.70 30.53 1.36
CA ARG A 2 10.31 30.10 0.09
C ARG A 2 9.41 29.05 -0.54
N VAL A 3 9.16 29.18 -1.83
CA VAL A 3 8.33 28.23 -2.61
C VAL A 3 9.28 27.48 -3.53
N HIS A 4 9.30 26.16 -3.42
CA HIS A 4 10.10 25.28 -4.27
C HIS A 4 9.18 24.58 -5.27
N ARG A 5 9.66 24.33 -6.50
CA ARG A 5 8.90 23.61 -7.52
C ARG A 5 9.04 22.11 -7.31
N PHE A 6 7.92 21.41 -7.35
CA PHE A 6 7.89 19.96 -7.44
C PHE A 6 8.39 19.51 -8.83
N PRO A 7 9.02 18.33 -8.98
CA PRO A 7 9.48 17.85 -10.28
C PRO A 7 8.33 17.73 -11.27
N GLU A 8 8.56 18.09 -12.53
CA GLU A 8 7.58 17.82 -13.59
C GLU A 8 7.53 16.31 -13.85
N LEU A 9 6.42 15.68 -13.48
CA LEU A 9 6.19 14.25 -13.71
C LEU A 9 5.47 14.05 -15.04
N PRO A 10 5.93 13.12 -15.91
CA PRO A 10 5.19 12.74 -17.10
C PRO A 10 3.95 11.95 -16.68
N GLY A 11 2.79 12.60 -16.62
CA GLY A 11 1.55 11.93 -16.22
C GLY A 11 0.52 12.86 -15.57
N PRO A 12 -0.52 12.28 -14.94
CA PRO A 12 -1.53 13.03 -14.21
C PRO A 12 -0.92 13.74 -12.98
N CYS A 13 -1.64 14.74 -12.46
CA CYS A 13 -1.20 15.51 -11.30
C CYS A 13 -0.91 14.61 -10.10
N PHE A 14 0.24 14.82 -9.46
CA PHE A 14 0.65 14.13 -8.24
C PHE A 14 -0.35 14.39 -7.11
N SER A 15 -0.90 13.33 -6.52
CA SER A 15 -1.86 13.39 -5.43
C SER A 15 -1.30 12.68 -4.20
N VAL A 16 -1.18 13.41 -3.08
CA VAL A 16 -0.61 12.83 -1.86
C VAL A 16 -1.64 11.96 -1.14
N ASP A 17 -1.42 10.65 -1.15
CA ASP A 17 -2.20 9.68 -0.38
C ASP A 17 -1.62 9.48 1.03
N VAL A 18 -0.28 9.43 1.16
CA VAL A 18 0.40 9.14 2.43
C VAL A 18 1.56 10.11 2.67
N LYS A 19 1.81 10.44 3.93
CA LYS A 19 2.92 11.30 4.37
C LYS A 19 3.60 10.67 5.57
N PHE A 20 4.93 10.66 5.58
CA PHE A 20 5.73 10.19 6.71
C PHE A 20 7.13 10.82 6.67
N SER A 21 7.89 10.65 7.74
CA SER A 21 9.28 11.13 7.84
C SER A 21 10.22 10.00 8.23
N VAL A 22 11.44 10.02 7.69
CA VAL A 22 12.52 9.10 8.07
C VAL A 22 13.79 9.91 8.28
N GLY A 23 14.30 9.91 9.51
CA GLY A 23 15.42 10.77 9.89
C GLY A 23 15.10 12.24 9.65
N ASP A 24 15.89 12.87 8.79
CA ASP A 24 15.78 14.28 8.39
C ASP A 24 15.00 14.48 7.08
N LYS A 25 14.33 13.45 6.55
CA LYS A 25 13.63 13.52 5.27
C LYS A 25 12.12 13.41 5.46
N VAL A 26 11.39 14.18 4.67
CA VAL A 26 9.92 14.16 4.61
C VAL A 26 9.51 13.56 3.27
N PHE A 27 8.57 12.63 3.31
CA PHE A 27 8.08 11.89 2.15
C PHE A 27 6.60 12.20 1.92
N TRP A 28 6.25 12.39 0.66
CA TRP A 28 4.89 12.45 0.15
C TRP A 28 4.74 11.32 -0.86
N ALA A 29 3.82 10.40 -0.62
CA ALA A 29 3.58 9.26 -1.48
C ALA A 29 2.24 9.38 -2.21
N ASP A 30 2.28 9.17 -3.52
CA ASP A 30 1.15 8.93 -4.40
C ASP A 30 1.15 7.43 -4.72
N LEU A 31 0.11 6.71 -4.29
CA LEU A 31 0.05 5.24 -4.41
C LEU A 31 -0.21 4.74 -5.83
N SER A 32 -0.38 5.66 -6.79
CA SER A 32 -0.47 5.38 -8.23
C SER A 32 0.84 5.68 -8.97
N GLN A 33 1.68 6.58 -8.46
CA GLN A 33 2.84 7.11 -9.19
C GLN A 33 4.19 6.81 -8.53
N GLY A 34 4.33 7.06 -7.22
CA GLY A 34 5.61 6.96 -6.53
C GLY A 34 5.69 7.78 -5.25
N VAL A 35 6.91 8.01 -4.80
CA VAL A 35 7.19 8.80 -3.60
C VAL A 35 8.14 9.94 -3.93
N ALA A 36 7.77 11.14 -3.52
CA ALA A 36 8.64 12.29 -3.52
C ALA A 36 9.17 12.55 -2.12
N TYR A 37 10.41 12.99 -2.00
CA TYR A 37 10.96 13.38 -0.71
C TYR A 37 11.84 14.62 -0.79
N SER A 38 12.00 15.24 0.37
CA SER A 38 12.81 16.41 0.62
C SER A 38 13.74 16.12 1.79
N ASP A 39 15.00 16.54 1.67
CA ASP A 39 15.95 16.51 2.78
C ASP A 39 15.92 17.84 3.53
N LEU A 40 15.53 17.82 4.81
CA LEU A 40 15.44 19.02 5.64
C LEU A 40 16.81 19.55 6.09
N ARG A 41 17.88 18.72 6.03
CA ARG A 41 19.25 19.15 6.36
C ARG A 41 19.93 19.89 5.23
N GLN A 42 19.47 19.75 3.99
CA GLN A 42 19.92 20.60 2.89
C GLN A 42 19.33 22.00 3.08
N GLY A 43 19.89 22.76 4.03
CA GLY A 43 19.56 24.16 4.33
C GLY A 43 20.02 25.15 3.24
N GLY A 44 20.09 24.70 1.99
CA GLY A 44 20.47 25.50 0.82
C GLY A 44 19.28 26.28 0.22
N SER A 45 19.58 27.20 -0.70
CA SER A 45 18.58 28.08 -1.34
C SER A 45 17.50 27.34 -2.15
N VAL A 46 17.69 26.04 -2.43
CA VAL A 46 16.75 25.20 -3.16
C VAL A 46 16.67 23.86 -2.42
N VAL A 47 15.51 23.54 -1.85
CA VAL A 47 15.23 22.20 -1.36
C VAL A 47 14.88 21.38 -2.59
N ASP A 48 15.83 20.56 -3.05
CA ASP A 48 15.61 19.68 -4.20
C ASP A 48 14.67 18.54 -3.80
N PHE A 49 13.57 18.41 -4.54
CA PHE A 49 12.68 17.26 -4.42
C PHE A 49 13.22 16.13 -5.28
N VAL A 50 13.34 14.95 -4.67
CA VAL A 50 13.66 13.73 -5.40
C VAL A 50 12.39 12.91 -5.54
N PHE A 51 12.09 12.46 -6.76
CA PHE A 51 10.99 11.56 -7.04
C PHE A 51 11.49 10.16 -7.36
N ILE A 52 10.90 9.16 -6.71
CA ILE A 52 11.15 7.74 -6.93
C ILE A 52 9.84 7.11 -7.37
N LYS A 53 9.84 6.54 -8.58
CA LYS A 53 8.70 5.82 -9.16
C LYS A 53 8.34 4.59 -8.32
N LEU A 54 7.08 4.16 -8.36
CA LEU A 54 6.70 2.84 -7.82
C LEU A 54 7.45 1.70 -8.53
N PRO A 55 7.51 0.49 -7.91
CA PRO A 55 8.05 -0.69 -8.57
C PRO A 55 7.38 -0.93 -9.94
N ASP A 56 8.13 -1.55 -10.85
CA ASP A 56 7.65 -1.83 -12.21
C ASP A 56 6.34 -2.61 -12.21
N GLY A 57 5.42 -2.21 -13.08
CA GLY A 57 4.08 -2.80 -13.17
C GLY A 57 3.05 -2.26 -12.17
N TYR A 58 3.43 -1.38 -11.23
CA TYR A 58 2.50 -0.78 -10.27
C TYR A 58 2.09 0.65 -10.60
N GLN A 59 2.74 1.29 -11.58
CA GLN A 59 2.31 2.60 -12.08
C GLN A 59 0.94 2.47 -12.73
N GLN A 60 -0.03 3.25 -12.24
CA GLN A 60 -1.31 3.39 -12.94
C GLN A 60 -1.15 4.52 -13.95
N VAL A 61 -0.84 4.14 -15.19
CA VAL A 61 -0.53 5.09 -16.27
C VAL A 61 -1.78 5.80 -16.78
N ASP A 62 -2.96 5.20 -16.59
CA ASP A 62 -4.24 5.80 -16.95
C ASP A 62 -5.22 5.71 -15.78
N PHE A 63 -5.81 6.86 -15.43
CA PHE A 63 -7.12 6.89 -14.76
C PHE A 63 -8.16 6.36 -15.75
N GLN A 64 -8.12 5.08 -16.10
CA GLN A 64 -9.24 4.46 -16.81
C GLN A 64 -10.45 4.61 -15.89
N GLN A 65 -11.41 5.43 -16.33
CA GLN A 65 -12.65 5.68 -15.61
C GLN A 65 -13.27 4.34 -15.22
N GLY A 66 -13.33 4.07 -13.91
CA GLY A 66 -13.87 2.81 -13.37
C GLY A 66 -12.87 1.95 -12.60
N LEU A 67 -11.56 2.23 -12.63
CA LEU A 67 -10.62 1.56 -11.74
C LEU A 67 -10.80 2.03 -10.28
N PRO A 68 -10.77 1.12 -9.30
CA PRO A 68 -10.80 1.50 -7.89
C PRO A 68 -9.60 2.40 -7.52
N PRO A 69 -9.77 3.37 -6.60
CA PRO A 69 -8.66 4.18 -6.09
C PRO A 69 -7.48 3.31 -5.61
N ALA A 70 -6.24 3.72 -5.89
CA ALA A 70 -5.03 2.96 -5.50
C ALA A 70 -4.97 2.61 -4.01
N LYS A 71 -5.42 3.52 -3.14
CA LYS A 71 -5.56 3.28 -1.69
C LYS A 71 -6.44 2.09 -1.30
N MET A 72 -7.30 1.59 -2.20
CA MET A 72 -8.09 0.39 -1.94
C MET A 72 -7.25 -0.88 -1.93
N SER A 73 -6.13 -0.91 -2.64
CA SER A 73 -5.27 -2.10 -2.73
C SER A 73 -3.84 -1.86 -2.26
N ARG A 74 -3.44 -0.63 -1.97
CA ARG A 74 -2.04 -0.26 -1.75
C ARG A 74 -1.85 0.65 -0.54
N THR A 75 -0.65 0.59 0.05
CA THR A 75 -0.19 1.53 1.09
C THR A 75 1.33 1.66 1.04
N MET A 76 1.84 2.74 1.65
CA MET A 76 3.26 2.95 1.86
C MET A 76 3.49 3.49 3.27
N ALA A 77 4.52 3.04 3.96
CA ALA A 77 4.87 3.55 5.29
C ALA A 77 6.35 3.36 5.60
N CYS A 78 6.85 4.11 6.58
CA CYS A 78 8.12 3.79 7.23
C CYS A 78 7.88 2.78 8.35
N VAL A 79 8.55 1.64 8.28
CA VAL A 79 8.55 0.59 9.30
C VAL A 79 9.97 0.41 9.78
N GLN A 80 10.22 0.73 11.06
CA GLN A 80 11.53 0.57 11.69
C GLN A 80 12.69 1.21 10.90
N GLY A 81 12.45 2.36 10.27
CA GLY A 81 13.46 3.10 9.48
C GLY A 81 13.50 2.71 8.00
N SER A 82 12.82 1.63 7.60
CA SER A 82 12.75 1.18 6.21
C SER A 82 11.42 1.59 5.58
N ILE A 83 11.46 2.17 4.39
CA ILE A 83 10.26 2.55 3.66
C ILE A 83 9.74 1.32 2.92
N LYS A 84 8.50 0.93 3.22
CA LYS A 84 7.84 -0.21 2.62
C LYS A 84 6.64 0.22 1.78
N PHE A 85 6.52 -0.36 0.60
CA PHE A 85 5.33 -0.31 -0.24
C PHE A 85 4.65 -1.68 -0.18
N VAL A 86 3.32 -1.70 -0.06
CA VAL A 86 2.53 -2.91 0.04
C VAL A 86 1.40 -2.83 -0.97
N CYS A 87 1.18 -3.91 -1.71
CA CYS A 87 0.10 -4.01 -2.69
C CYS A 87 -0.61 -5.36 -2.56
N ILE A 88 -1.94 -5.31 -2.59
CA ILE A 88 -2.82 -6.42 -2.89
C ILE A 88 -2.87 -6.51 -4.42
N ASP A 89 -2.09 -7.43 -4.96
CA ASP A 89 -2.00 -7.71 -6.39
C ASP A 89 -3.12 -8.68 -6.79
N HIS A 90 -3.98 -8.25 -7.71
CA HIS A 90 -5.13 -9.02 -8.17
C HIS A 90 -4.82 -9.90 -9.40
N GLY A 91 -3.58 -9.85 -9.92
CA GLY A 91 -3.22 -10.50 -11.18
C GLY A 91 -3.89 -9.83 -12.41
N VAL A 92 -3.47 -10.24 -13.60
CA VAL A 92 -3.91 -9.62 -14.87
C VAL A 92 -5.32 -10.09 -15.30
N THR A 93 -5.77 -11.26 -14.83
CA THR A 93 -7.09 -11.84 -15.17
C THR A 93 -7.67 -12.64 -14.02
N PRO A 94 -8.91 -12.40 -13.57
CA PRO A 94 -9.62 -13.30 -12.67
C PRO A 94 -9.81 -14.70 -13.29
N PRO A 95 -9.65 -15.79 -12.52
CA PRO A 95 -9.29 -15.85 -11.10
C PRO A 95 -7.76 -15.94 -10.93
N GLY A 96 -7.06 -14.81 -11.04
CA GLY A 96 -5.66 -14.73 -10.66
C GLY A 96 -5.52 -14.96 -9.15
N ASN A 97 -4.46 -15.66 -8.75
CA ASN A 97 -4.12 -15.81 -7.34
C ASN A 97 -3.84 -14.41 -6.78
N LYS A 98 -4.63 -13.98 -5.80
CA LYS A 98 -4.44 -12.67 -5.18
C LYS A 98 -3.19 -12.77 -4.33
N MET A 99 -2.20 -11.95 -4.63
CA MET A 99 -0.92 -11.94 -3.90
C MET A 99 -0.85 -10.68 -3.07
N MET A 100 -0.43 -10.80 -1.82
CA MET A 100 0.06 -9.66 -1.08
C MET A 100 1.55 -9.55 -1.36
N LYS A 101 1.99 -8.44 -1.94
CA LYS A 101 3.39 -8.17 -2.24
C LYS A 101 3.91 -6.99 -1.43
N VAL A 102 5.18 -7.08 -1.07
CA VAL A 102 5.86 -6.09 -0.23
C VAL A 102 7.18 -5.72 -0.89
N TRP A 103 7.46 -4.42 -0.97
CA TRP A 103 8.73 -3.90 -1.46
C TRP A 103 9.35 -3.01 -0.40
N THR A 104 10.67 -3.08 -0.28
CA THR A 104 11.47 -2.20 0.56
C THR A 104 12.27 -1.27 -0.33
N LEU A 105 12.23 0.03 -0.06
CA LEU A 105 13.01 1.02 -0.78
C LEU A 105 14.44 1.03 -0.24
N ASP A 106 15.41 0.77 -1.13
CA ASP A 106 16.78 1.18 -0.91
C ASP A 106 16.88 2.67 -1.26
N LEU A 107 16.98 3.51 -0.23
CA LEU A 107 16.96 4.97 -0.40
C LEU A 107 18.24 5.50 -1.06
N ASP A 108 19.37 4.81 -0.86
CA ASP A 108 20.67 5.22 -1.39
C ASP A 108 20.72 4.93 -2.90
N ARG A 109 20.24 3.76 -3.31
CA ARG A 109 20.12 3.38 -4.73
C ARG A 109 18.88 3.95 -5.41
N ARG A 110 17.88 4.34 -4.62
CA ARG A 110 16.55 4.79 -5.07
C ARG A 110 15.81 3.70 -5.85
N GLU A 111 15.96 2.46 -5.40
CA GLU A 111 15.44 1.26 -6.05
C GLU A 111 14.53 0.47 -5.10
N TRP A 112 13.47 -0.10 -5.66
CA TRP A 112 12.56 -0.96 -4.91
C TRP A 112 13.01 -2.42 -5.00
N ASN A 113 13.20 -3.04 -3.83
CA ASN A 113 13.51 -4.46 -3.73
C ASN A 113 12.28 -5.22 -3.21
N GLU A 114 11.82 -6.22 -3.95
CA GLU A 114 10.73 -7.07 -3.48
C GLU A 114 11.19 -7.93 -2.30
N ASP A 115 10.45 -7.85 -1.20
CA ASP A 115 10.64 -8.70 -0.03
C ASP A 115 9.89 -10.02 -0.23
N LYS A 116 10.53 -10.95 -0.94
CA LYS A 116 9.97 -12.28 -1.26
C LYS A 116 9.59 -13.10 -0.02
N SER A 117 10.15 -12.78 1.15
CA SER A 117 9.84 -13.47 2.40
C SER A 117 8.49 -13.01 2.99
N LEU A 118 8.07 -11.79 2.67
CA LEU A 118 6.82 -11.20 3.10
C LEU A 118 5.72 -11.27 2.02
N THR A 119 6.11 -11.46 0.76
CA THR A 119 5.17 -11.73 -0.33
C THR A 119 4.51 -13.09 -0.14
N CYS A 120 3.18 -13.15 -0.09
CA CYS A 120 2.43 -14.39 0.07
C CYS A 120 1.04 -14.35 -0.60
N PRO A 121 0.44 -15.51 -0.91
CA PRO A 121 -0.95 -15.59 -1.35
C PRO A 121 -1.92 -15.04 -0.29
N TRP A 122 -2.96 -14.35 -0.74
CA TRP A 122 -4.03 -13.85 0.12
C TRP A 122 -4.71 -14.99 0.89
N GLU A 123 -4.84 -16.15 0.28
CA GLU A 123 -5.43 -17.34 0.88
C GLU A 123 -4.68 -17.76 2.15
N GLU A 124 -3.34 -17.63 2.17
CA GLU A 124 -2.55 -17.95 3.36
C GLU A 124 -2.80 -16.97 4.50
N LEU A 125 -2.89 -15.67 4.19
CA LEU A 125 -3.25 -14.63 5.15
C LEU A 125 -4.69 -14.81 5.64
N TRP A 126 -5.61 -15.18 4.76
CA TRP A 126 -6.99 -15.47 5.14
C TRP A 126 -7.08 -16.65 6.12
N MET A 127 -6.31 -17.72 5.87
CA MET A 127 -6.25 -18.88 6.78
C MET A 127 -5.71 -18.49 8.15
N LYS A 128 -4.65 -17.67 8.21
CA LYS A 128 -4.13 -17.11 9.47
C LYS A 128 -5.17 -16.24 10.19
N ALA A 129 -5.94 -15.43 9.47
CA ALA A 129 -7.02 -14.66 10.09
C ALA A 129 -8.15 -15.54 10.63
N CYS A 130 -8.49 -16.63 9.92
CA CYS A 130 -9.49 -17.59 10.38
C CYS A 130 -9.06 -18.35 11.65
N THR A 131 -7.76 -18.64 11.83
CA THR A 131 -7.27 -19.26 13.06
C THR A 131 -7.33 -18.29 14.23
N MET A 132 -7.02 -17.01 14.01
CA MET A 132 -7.04 -15.97 15.04
C MET A 132 -8.46 -15.49 15.40
N ASN A 133 -9.43 -15.56 14.48
CA ASN A 133 -10.79 -15.07 14.70
C ASN A 133 -11.86 -16.11 14.29
N ALA A 134 -12.48 -16.73 15.30
CA ALA A 134 -13.52 -17.74 15.11
C ALA A 134 -14.74 -17.23 14.30
N ARG A 135 -15.00 -15.90 14.28
CA ARG A 135 -16.09 -15.31 13.48
C ARG A 135 -15.83 -15.37 11.98
N LEU A 136 -14.56 -15.51 11.57
CA LEU A 136 -14.17 -15.67 10.17
C LEU A 136 -14.25 -17.13 9.71
N LYS A 137 -14.14 -18.11 10.62
CA LYS A 137 -14.28 -19.54 10.30
C LYS A 137 -15.63 -19.90 9.65
N GLY A 138 -16.68 -19.15 9.99
CA GLY A 138 -18.02 -19.33 9.40
C GLY A 138 -18.22 -18.63 8.06
N VAL A 139 -17.18 -18.08 7.44
CA VAL A 139 -17.24 -17.44 6.11
C VAL A 139 -16.72 -18.42 5.06
N GLU A 140 -17.61 -18.88 4.18
CA GLU A 140 -17.33 -19.94 3.19
C GLU A 140 -16.23 -19.61 2.17
N ARG A 141 -15.95 -18.33 1.93
CA ARG A 141 -14.94 -17.87 0.96
C ARG A 141 -14.11 -16.74 1.53
N PRO A 142 -12.81 -16.63 1.18
CA PRO A 142 -12.00 -15.49 1.54
C PRO A 142 -12.68 -14.17 1.14
N LEU A 143 -12.83 -13.27 2.10
CA LEU A 143 -13.30 -11.91 1.79
C LEU A 143 -12.19 -11.19 1.01
N GLU A 144 -12.59 -10.26 0.14
CA GLU A 144 -11.62 -9.45 -0.57
C GLU A 144 -11.03 -8.38 0.36
N PRO A 145 -9.70 -8.36 0.56
CA PRO A 145 -9.05 -7.37 1.38
C PRO A 145 -9.02 -6.03 0.67
N ARG A 146 -9.22 -4.96 1.43
CA ARG A 146 -9.20 -3.58 0.94
C ARG A 146 -8.56 -2.67 1.96
N TYR A 147 -8.11 -1.51 1.50
CA TYR A 147 -7.55 -0.43 2.30
C TYR A 147 -6.47 -0.93 3.25
N PRO A 148 -5.38 -1.50 2.73
CA PRO A 148 -4.27 -1.89 3.59
C PRO A 148 -3.72 -0.65 4.31
N VAL A 149 -3.39 -0.81 5.58
CA VAL A 149 -2.71 0.22 6.38
C VAL A 149 -1.52 -0.45 7.04
N LEU A 150 -0.33 0.05 6.76
CA LEU A 150 0.91 -0.43 7.35
C LEU A 150 1.29 0.48 8.52
N MET A 151 1.30 -0.10 9.72
CA MET A 151 1.63 0.61 10.95
C MET A 151 3.15 0.70 11.14
N PRO A 152 3.67 1.69 11.89
CA PRO A 152 5.11 1.86 12.10
C PRO A 152 5.82 0.68 12.79
N ASP A 153 5.06 -0.11 13.57
CA ASP A 153 5.52 -1.33 14.24
C ASP A 153 5.54 -2.57 13.32
N GLY A 154 5.16 -2.41 12.05
CA GLY A 154 5.11 -3.48 11.05
C GLY A 154 3.83 -4.29 11.08
N VAL A 155 2.81 -3.88 11.84
CA VAL A 155 1.47 -4.49 11.75
C VAL A 155 0.76 -4.01 10.50
N LEU A 156 0.23 -4.95 9.71
CA LEU A 156 -0.65 -4.64 8.59
C LEU A 156 -2.11 -4.82 8.97
N CYS A 157 -2.88 -3.76 8.84
CA CYS A 157 -4.32 -3.77 9.01
C CYS A 157 -5.01 -3.82 7.64
N LEU A 158 -6.01 -4.69 7.49
CA LEU A 158 -6.83 -4.81 6.27
C LEU A 158 -8.31 -4.67 6.62
N LEU A 159 -9.08 -3.95 5.79
CA LEU A 159 -10.54 -3.97 5.82
C LEU A 159 -11.06 -5.15 4.99
N LEU A 160 -11.99 -5.91 5.56
CA LEU A 160 -12.61 -7.08 4.94
C LEU A 160 -14.12 -6.85 4.87
N PRO A 161 -14.62 -6.31 3.74
CA PRO A 161 -16.02 -5.95 3.62
C PRO A 161 -16.92 -7.18 3.61
N LYS A 162 -18.02 -7.16 4.37
CA LYS A 162 -18.99 -8.26 4.41
C LYS A 162 -20.24 -7.91 3.60
N THR A 163 -20.09 -7.80 2.28
CA THR A 163 -21.24 -7.59 1.38
C THR A 163 -21.80 -8.93 0.90
N ARG A 164 -22.97 -9.35 1.41
CA ARG A 164 -23.78 -10.39 0.77
C ARG A 164 -24.81 -9.75 -0.14
N HIS A 165 -24.75 -10.02 -1.44
CA HIS A 165 -25.87 -9.80 -2.34
C HIS A 165 -26.89 -10.92 -2.13
N LYS A 166 -27.88 -10.73 -1.26
CA LYS A 166 -29.14 -11.49 -1.34
C LYS A 166 -30.10 -10.68 -2.22
N ARG A 167 -30.79 -11.35 -3.16
CA ARG A 167 -31.72 -10.72 -4.11
C ARG A 167 -32.59 -9.69 -3.37
N GLY A 168 -32.50 -8.43 -3.79
CA GLY A 168 -33.40 -7.35 -3.37
C GLY A 168 -33.12 -6.64 -2.02
N VAL A 169 -32.27 -7.17 -1.13
CA VAL A 169 -32.03 -6.53 0.19
C VAL A 169 -30.53 -6.45 0.51
N ARG A 170 -29.99 -5.22 0.52
CA ARG A 170 -28.64 -4.95 1.07
C ARG A 170 -28.70 -5.01 2.60
N VAL A 171 -28.50 -6.20 3.18
CA VAL A 171 -28.25 -6.32 4.61
C VAL A 171 -26.79 -5.92 4.86
N LYS A 172 -26.56 -4.68 5.33
CA LYS A 172 -25.23 -4.24 5.80
C LYS A 172 -24.87 -5.05 7.04
N LYS A 173 -23.90 -5.94 6.93
CA LYS A 173 -23.25 -6.56 8.10
C LYS A 173 -22.00 -5.74 8.45
N PRO A 174 -21.53 -5.78 9.70
CA PRO A 174 -20.27 -5.15 10.05
C PRO A 174 -19.13 -5.78 9.24
N ASP A 175 -18.28 -4.92 8.71
CA ASP A 175 -17.02 -5.31 8.09
C ASP A 175 -16.04 -5.79 9.17
N TYR A 176 -15.03 -6.55 8.78
CA TYR A 176 -13.97 -6.96 9.69
C TYR A 176 -12.70 -6.13 9.46
N ILE A 177 -11.94 -5.90 10.52
CA ILE A 177 -10.57 -5.42 10.44
C ILE A 177 -9.69 -6.57 10.90
N CYS A 178 -8.69 -6.92 10.09
CA CYS A 178 -7.70 -7.95 10.41
C CYS A 178 -6.32 -7.33 10.52
N ASN A 179 -5.60 -7.72 11.58
CA ASN A 179 -4.25 -7.27 11.86
C ASN A 179 -3.29 -8.44 11.65
N TYR A 180 -2.25 -8.22 10.87
CA TYR A 180 -1.22 -9.19 10.57
C TYR A 180 0.10 -8.72 11.15
N HIS A 181 0.65 -9.52 12.06
CA HIS A 181 1.98 -9.33 12.60
C HIS A 181 2.99 -10.03 11.70
N GLY A 182 4.11 -9.38 11.40
CA GLY A 182 5.24 -10.02 10.71
C GLY A 182 5.69 -9.39 9.40
N LEU A 183 5.33 -8.13 9.09
CA LEU A 183 5.97 -7.41 7.99
C LEU A 183 7.31 -6.75 8.38
N THR A 184 7.80 -7.05 9.57
CA THR A 184 9.16 -6.73 10.02
C THR A 184 10.11 -7.72 9.34
N GLY A 185 10.67 -7.32 8.19
CA GLY A 185 11.79 -8.04 7.60
C GLY A 185 13.00 -7.91 8.52
N ALA A 186 13.80 -8.98 8.62
CA ALA A 186 15.05 -9.00 9.38
C ALA A 186 16.08 -7.99 8.86
#